data_AF-A0A1T4QZ15-F1
#
_entry.id   AF-A0A1T4QZ15-F1
#
_cell.length_a   1.000
_cell.length_b   1.000
_cell.length_c   1.000
_cell.angle_alpha   90.00
_cell.angle_beta   90.00
_cell.angle_gamma   90.00
#
_symmetry.space_group_name_H-M   'P 1'
#
loop_
_entity.id
_entity.type
_entity.pdbx_description
1 polymer ?
#
loop_
_entity_poly.entity_id
_entity_poly.type
_entity_poly.pdbx_seq_one_letter_code
_entity_poly.pdbx_strand_id
1 'polypeptide(L)'
;MSDSLFRKKSIDKIVADAQAGHNDGHAGGLRKVLGVRDLTFMGIAAVIGAGIFSTIGTAAYNGGPGIALLFIITAITCGFSALCYAEFASRVPIAGSAYTYAYVSFGEVVA
;
A
#
# COMPACT_ATOMS: atom_id res chain seq x y z
N MET A 1 -25.02 -17.66 -16.35
CA MET A 1 -24.10 -17.96 -15.23
C MET A 1 -22.73 -17.36 -15.53
N SER A 2 -22.69 -16.09 -15.97
CA SER A 2 -21.50 -15.47 -16.58
C SER A 2 -21.60 -13.94 -16.49
N ASP A 3 -21.44 -13.35 -15.30
CA ASP A 3 -21.43 -11.87 -15.16
C ASP A 3 -20.58 -11.36 -13.97
N SER A 4 -19.65 -12.17 -13.44
CA SER A 4 -18.90 -11.79 -12.21
C SER A 4 -17.44 -11.39 -12.44
N LEU A 5 -16.85 -11.59 -13.62
CA LEU A 5 -15.39 -11.43 -13.79
C LEU A 5 -14.92 -9.97 -13.67
N PHE A 6 -15.75 -8.98 -14.00
CA PHE A 6 -15.38 -7.56 -13.95
C PHE A 6 -16.13 -6.75 -12.89
N ARG A 7 -16.67 -7.41 -11.85
CA ARG A 7 -17.47 -6.72 -10.83
C ARG A 7 -16.58 -5.85 -9.95
N LYS A 8 -16.57 -4.54 -10.20
CA LYS A 8 -15.95 -3.53 -9.33
C LYS A 8 -16.94 -3.18 -8.22
N LYS A 9 -16.54 -3.28 -6.95
CA LYS A 9 -17.37 -2.72 -5.86
C LYS A 9 -17.31 -1.20 -5.96
N SER A 10 -18.47 -0.54 -5.97
CA SER A 10 -18.54 0.92 -6.10
C SER A 10 -17.84 1.56 -4.90
N ILE A 11 -17.01 2.57 -5.18
CA ILE A 11 -16.23 3.29 -4.18
C ILE A 11 -17.14 3.84 -3.07
N ASP A 12 -18.33 4.35 -3.44
CA ASP A 12 -19.32 4.87 -2.50
C ASP A 12 -19.79 3.81 -1.49
N LYS A 13 -19.96 2.56 -1.94
CA LYS A 13 -20.32 1.45 -1.04
C LYS A 13 -19.16 1.04 -0.15
N ILE A 14 -17.92 1.11 -0.63
CA ILE A 14 -16.72 0.80 0.18
C ILE A 14 -16.51 1.87 1.25
N VAL A 15 -16.67 3.14 0.90
CA VAL A 15 -16.58 4.26 1.84
C VAL A 15 -17.73 4.20 2.85
N ALA A 16 -18.95 3.90 2.39
CA ALA A 16 -20.10 3.70 3.27
C ALA A 16 -19.93 2.51 4.22
N ASP A 17 -19.43 1.36 3.74
CA ASP A 17 -19.12 0.19 4.58
C ASP A 17 -18.01 0.49 5.60
N ALA A 18 -16.97 1.22 5.17
CA ALA A 18 -15.87 1.65 6.04
C ALA A 18 -16.32 2.67 7.10
N GLN A 19 -17.27 3.54 6.78
CA GLN A 19 -17.88 4.50 7.71
C GLN A 19 -18.91 3.84 8.62
N ALA A 20 -19.66 2.85 8.14
CA ALA A 20 -20.64 2.07 8.89
C ALA A 20 -20.00 1.03 9.83
N GLY A 21 -18.68 0.86 9.80
CA GLY A 21 -17.96 -0.06 10.68
C GLY A 21 -18.06 -1.53 10.29
N HIS A 22 -18.48 -1.84 9.05
CA HIS A 22 -18.56 -3.22 8.54
C HIS A 22 -17.23 -3.73 7.97
N ASN A 23 -16.10 -3.37 8.59
CA ASN A 23 -14.82 -4.01 8.28
C ASN A 23 -14.67 -5.23 9.19
N ASP A 24 -14.85 -6.42 8.60
CA ASP A 24 -14.31 -7.73 9.00
C ASP A 24 -13.99 -7.95 10.50
N GLY A 25 -15.01 -7.81 11.36
CA GLY A 25 -14.99 -8.39 12.71
C GLY A 25 -14.83 -7.44 13.91
N HIS A 26 -14.85 -6.11 13.72
CA HIS A 26 -14.81 -5.16 14.85
C HIS A 26 -16.07 -4.31 14.93
N ALA A 27 -16.99 -4.72 15.81
CA ALA A 27 -18.22 -4.01 16.16
C ALA A 27 -17.91 -2.72 16.94
N GLY A 28 -17.49 -1.68 16.22
CA GLY A 28 -17.16 -0.37 16.79
C GLY A 28 -15.99 0.26 16.05
N GLY A 29 -16.26 1.34 15.31
CA GLY A 29 -15.24 2.05 14.54
C GLY A 29 -14.05 2.50 15.40
N LEU A 30 -12.84 2.34 14.88
CA LEU A 30 -11.61 2.80 15.54
C LEU A 30 -11.54 4.34 15.57
N ARG A 31 -11.07 4.89 16.69
CA ARG A 31 -10.82 6.34 16.81
C ARG A 31 -9.62 6.73 15.95
N LYS A 32 -9.83 7.55 14.93
CA LYS A 32 -8.78 8.11 14.07
C LYS A 32 -7.95 9.14 14.84
N VAL A 33 -6.84 8.71 15.44
CA VAL A 33 -5.92 9.58 16.21
C VAL A 33 -4.56 9.77 15.53
N LEU A 34 -4.23 8.97 14.51
CA LEU A 34 -2.93 9.07 13.84
C LEU A 34 -2.87 10.31 12.96
N GLY A 35 -1.90 11.16 13.24
CA GLY A 35 -1.57 12.31 12.42
C GLY A 35 -0.56 11.98 11.31
N VAL A 36 -0.19 13.00 10.54
CA VAL A 36 0.79 12.87 9.45
C VAL A 36 2.13 12.35 9.98
N ARG A 37 2.61 12.86 11.11
CA ARG A 37 3.88 12.44 11.70
C ARG A 37 3.87 10.97 12.10
N ASP A 38 2.79 10.52 12.75
CA ASP A 38 2.65 9.14 13.20
C ASP A 38 2.63 8.18 12.01
N LEU A 39 1.90 8.52 10.95
CA LEU A 39 1.85 7.75 9.71
C LEU A 39 3.21 7.72 8.98
N THR A 40 3.94 8.83 8.95
CA THR A 40 5.29 8.89 8.36
C THR A 40 6.25 7.99 9.12
N PHE A 41 6.27 8.06 10.46
CA PHE A 41 7.14 7.21 11.28
C PHE A 41 6.75 5.73 11.17
N MET A 42 5.45 5.42 11.11
CA MET A 42 4.97 4.07 10.85
C MET A 42 5.51 3.53 9.51
N GLY A 43 5.49 4.34 8.44
CA GLY A 43 6.06 3.97 7.15
C GLY A 43 7.57 3.72 7.21
N ILE A 44 8.34 4.61 7.86
CA ILE A 44 9.79 4.45 8.03
C ILE A 44 10.10 3.15 8.80
N ALA A 45 9.39 2.90 9.89
CA ALA A 45 9.55 1.69 10.69
C ALA A 45 9.24 0.42 9.89
N ALA A 46 8.19 0.43 9.08
CA ALA A 46 7.82 -0.70 8.22
C ALA A 46 8.89 -0.98 7.15
N VAL A 47 9.42 0.04 6.47
CA VAL A 47 10.42 -0.13 5.40
C VAL A 47 11.77 -0.59 5.95
N ILE A 48 12.25 0.04 7.03
CA ILE A 48 13.54 -0.31 7.63
C ILE A 48 13.46 -1.67 8.35
N GLY A 49 12.39 -1.91 9.09
CA GLY A 49 12.22 -3.12 9.90
C GLY A 49 12.01 -4.38 9.06
N ALA A 50 11.38 -4.28 7.89
CA ALA A 50 11.01 -5.46 7.10
C ALA A 50 12.16 -6.09 6.31
N GLY A 51 13.29 -5.39 6.05
CA GLY A 51 14.29 -6.00 5.16
C GLY A 51 15.69 -5.42 5.06
N ILE A 52 15.92 -4.12 5.27
CA ILE A 52 17.20 -3.51 4.88
C ILE A 52 18.41 -4.12 5.61
N PHE A 53 18.26 -4.45 6.90
CA PHE A 53 19.35 -5.01 7.70
C PHE A 53 19.73 -6.45 7.31
N SER A 54 18.81 -7.21 6.70
CA SER A 54 19.10 -8.58 6.26
C SER A 54 19.59 -8.62 4.81
N THR A 55 19.03 -7.80 3.92
CA THR A 55 19.29 -7.89 2.48
C THR A 55 20.52 -7.11 2.03
N ILE A 56 20.95 -6.07 2.78
CA ILE A 56 22.05 -5.21 2.36
C ILE A 56 23.40 -5.93 2.27
N GLY A 57 23.65 -6.91 3.15
CA GLY A 57 24.91 -7.68 3.15
C GLY A 57 25.05 -8.53 1.88
N THR A 58 24.01 -9.30 1.53
CA THR A 58 23.99 -10.11 0.31
C THR A 58 24.01 -9.23 -0.94
N ALA A 59 23.29 -8.10 -0.91
CA ALA A 59 23.33 -7.14 -2.01
C ALA A 59 24.75 -6.57 -2.20
N ALA A 60 25.45 -6.20 -1.12
CA ALA A 60 26.80 -5.64 -1.20
C ALA A 60 27.83 -6.67 -1.67
N TYR A 61 27.68 -7.93 -1.22
CA TYR A 61 28.52 -9.03 -1.68
C TYR A 61 28.37 -9.27 -3.19
N ASN A 62 27.13 -9.30 -3.71
CA ASN A 62 26.86 -9.54 -5.13
C ASN A 62 27.11 -8.30 -6.01
N GLY A 63 26.79 -7.11 -5.51
CA GLY A 63 26.82 -5.85 -6.28
C GLY A 63 28.16 -5.11 -6.21
N GLY A 64 29.04 -5.47 -5.27
CA GLY A 64 30.33 -4.81 -5.08
C GLY A 64 30.20 -3.30 -4.86
N PRO A 65 31.20 -2.48 -5.26
CA PRO A 65 31.17 -1.03 -5.05
C PRO A 65 30.05 -0.31 -5.81
N GLY A 66 29.44 -0.96 -6.82
CA GLY A 66 28.34 -0.40 -7.61
C GLY A 66 27.00 -0.34 -6.86
N ILE A 67 26.90 -0.96 -5.68
CA ILE A 67 25.66 -1.00 -4.90
C ILE A 67 25.11 0.38 -4.54
N ALA A 68 25.97 1.37 -4.31
CA ALA A 68 25.54 2.73 -4.03
C ALA A 68 24.75 3.34 -5.20
N LEU A 69 25.19 3.11 -6.44
CA LEU A 69 24.47 3.56 -7.64
C LEU A 69 23.17 2.79 -7.83
N LEU A 70 23.17 1.47 -7.56
CA LEU A 70 21.96 0.65 -7.61
C LEU A 70 20.89 1.13 -6.62
N PHE A 71 21.29 1.52 -5.40
CA PHE A 71 20.35 2.08 -4.42
C PHE A 71 19.77 3.42 -4.86
N ILE A 72 20.54 4.28 -5.53
CA ILE A 72 20.03 5.55 -6.09
C ILE A 72 18.95 5.27 -7.14
N ILE A 73 19.22 4.39 -8.10
CA ILE A 73 18.25 4.02 -9.14
C ILE A 73 17.00 3.37 -8.52
N THR A 74 17.20 2.49 -7.54
CA THR A 74 16.11 1.86 -6.79
C THR A 74 15.27 2.89 -6.05
N ALA A 75 15.88 3.88 -5.39
CA ALA A 75 15.18 4.94 -4.69
C ALA A 75 14.31 5.78 -5.63
N ILE A 76 14.82 6.11 -6.83
CA ILE A 76 14.05 6.83 -7.86
C ILE A 76 12.84 5.99 -8.31
N THR A 77 13.05 4.71 -8.59
CA THR A 77 11.99 3.80 -9.03
C THR A 77 10.92 3.62 -7.96
N CYS A 78 11.33 3.41 -6.71
CA CYS A 78 10.43 3.36 -5.55
C CYS A 78 9.69 4.69 -5.34
N GLY A 79 10.34 5.82 -5.63
CA GLY A 79 9.73 7.15 -5.58
C GLY A 79 8.57 7.29 -6.55
N PHE A 80 8.73 6.85 -7.80
CA PHE A 80 7.63 6.84 -8.78
C PHE A 80 6.47 5.94 -8.32
N SER A 81 6.78 4.74 -7.83
CA SER A 81 5.75 3.85 -7.26
C SER A 81 5.03 4.51 -6.08
N ALA A 82 5.76 5.15 -5.16
CA ALA A 82 5.18 5.82 -4.00
C ALA A 82 4.23 6.96 -4.40
N LEU A 83 4.53 7.70 -5.47
CA LEU A 83 3.63 8.73 -5.99
C LEU A 83 2.32 8.13 -6.51
N CYS A 84 2.36 7.03 -7.26
CA CYS A 84 1.15 6.32 -7.68
C CYS A 84 0.32 5.83 -6.49
N TYR A 85 0.97 5.28 -5.46
CA TYR A 85 0.29 4.84 -4.24
C TYR A 85 -0.31 6.00 -3.43
N ALA A 86 0.38 7.14 -3.36
CA ALA A 86 -0.16 8.36 -2.73
C ALA A 86 -1.41 8.86 -3.48
N GLU A 87 -1.40 8.76 -4.81
CA GLU A 87 -2.52 9.11 -5.66
C GLU A 87 -3.74 8.21 -5.38
N PHE A 88 -3.54 6.90 -5.28
CA PHE A 88 -4.62 5.96 -4.93
C PHE A 88 -5.12 6.15 -3.49
N ALA A 89 -4.22 6.33 -2.53
CA ALA A 89 -4.58 6.53 -1.11
C ALA A 89 -5.40 7.81 -0.90
N SER A 90 -5.15 8.88 -1.67
CA SER A 90 -5.92 10.13 -1.59
C SER A 90 -7.33 10.01 -2.19
N ARG A 91 -7.52 9.17 -3.22
CA ARG A 91 -8.84 8.94 -3.85
C ARG A 91 -9.68 7.88 -3.16
N VAL A 92 -9.03 6.91 -2.51
CA VAL A 92 -9.68 5.74 -1.90
C VAL A 92 -9.25 5.67 -0.43
N PRO A 93 -9.80 6.54 0.46
CA PRO A 93 -9.33 6.72 1.84
C PRO A 93 -9.87 5.64 2.79
N ILE A 94 -9.56 4.38 2.46
CA ILE A 94 -9.98 3.20 3.22
C ILE A 94 -8.75 2.38 3.63
N ALA A 95 -8.91 1.59 4.68
CA ALA A 95 -7.86 0.67 5.11
C ALA A 95 -7.68 -0.41 4.05
N GLY A 96 -6.65 -0.28 3.23
CA GLY A 96 -6.38 -1.16 2.10
C GLY A 96 -4.96 -1.01 1.57
N SER A 97 -4.52 -1.98 0.78
CA SER A 97 -3.21 -1.98 0.11
C SER A 97 -3.40 -2.26 -1.39
N ALA A 98 -2.37 -2.74 -2.07
CA ALA A 98 -2.37 -3.04 -3.51
C ALA A 98 -3.62 -3.79 -4.00
N TYR A 99 -4.03 -4.83 -3.26
CA TYR A 99 -5.22 -5.63 -3.56
C TYR A 99 -6.48 -4.78 -3.71
N THR A 100 -6.72 -3.91 -2.73
CA THR A 100 -7.91 -3.05 -2.73
C THR A 100 -7.86 -2.03 -3.87
N TYR A 101 -6.69 -1.48 -4.17
CA TYR A 101 -6.52 -0.54 -5.27
C TYR A 101 -6.68 -1.22 -6.64
N ALA A 102 -6.19 -2.45 -6.80
CA ALA A 102 -6.38 -3.27 -7.99
C ALA A 102 -7.86 -3.63 -8.19
N TYR A 103 -8.55 -4.02 -7.12
CA TYR A 103 -9.98 -4.33 -7.16
C TYR A 103 -10.84 -3.14 -7.57
N VAL A 104 -10.55 -1.96 -7.04
CA VAL A 104 -11.27 -0.72 -7.40
C VAL A 104 -10.97 -0.30 -8.84
N SER A 105 -9.71 -0.45 -9.29
CA SER A 105 -9.28 0.05 -10.60
C SER A 105 -9.63 -0.92 -11.74
N PHE A 106 -9.41 -2.21 -11.56
CA PHE A 106 -9.47 -3.23 -12.62
C PHE A 106 -10.59 -4.26 -12.41
N GLY A 107 -11.07 -4.46 -11.18
CA GLY A 107 -12.11 -5.43 -10.84
C GLY A 107 -11.56 -6.79 -10.40
N GLU A 108 -12.48 -7.72 -10.13
CA GLU A 108 -12.21 -9.00 -9.46
C GLU A 108 -11.20 -9.92 -10.16
N VAL A 109 -11.03 -9.82 -11.49
CA VAL A 109 -10.05 -10.64 -12.23
C VAL A 109 -8.59 -10.26 -11.96
N VAL A 110 -8.31 -9.01 -11.59
CA VAL A 110 -6.94 -8.49 -11.44
C VAL A 110 -6.56 -8.26 -9.97
N ALA A 111 -7.55 -8.28 -9.08
CA ALA A 111 -7.36 -8.10 -7.64
C ALA A 111 -6.78 -9.35 -6.98
#